data_AF-A0A7L4BP45-F1
#
_entry.id   AF-A0A7L4BP45-F1
#
_cell.length_a   1.000
_cell.length_b   1.000
_cell.length_c   1.000
_cell.angle_alpha   90.00
_cell.angle_beta   90.00
_cell.angle_gamma   90.00
#
_symmetry.space_group_name_H-M   'P 1'
#
loop_
_entity.id
_entity.type
_entity.pdbx_description
1 polymer ?
#
loop_
_entity_poly.entity_id
_entity_poly.type
_entity_poly.pdbx_seq_one_letter_code
_entity_poly.pdbx_strand_id
1 'polypeptide(L)'
;RVLWALHISGMDDLLKFLASAQAEQQWALHVLEIISLMFRDQSPEELAALGQGQAAAEHGEDTRELETLRQRELAERRARALQRPSRHSRFGGSYILQGLKAIGDRDVVFHKGLHNLKSYSHDLGKETRRVPRQRQAA
;
A
#
# COMPACT_ATOMS: atom_id res chain seq x y z
N ARG A 1 -21.08 5.61 10.60
CA ARG A 1 -21.14 6.41 11.85
C ARG A 1 -22.52 7.03 12.08
N VAL A 2 -23.16 7.63 11.06
CA VAL A 2 -24.52 8.22 11.20
C VAL A 2 -25.60 7.18 11.52
N LEU A 3 -25.65 6.05 10.80
CA LEU A 3 -26.63 4.98 11.05
C LEU A 3 -26.56 4.43 12.48
N TRP A 4 -25.33 4.27 13.00
CA TRP A 4 -25.10 3.85 14.38
C TRP A 4 -25.60 4.88 15.39
N ALA A 5 -25.36 6.17 15.15
CA ALA A 5 -25.87 7.24 16.01
C ALA A 5 -27.40 7.32 16.00
N LEU A 6 -28.03 7.14 14.83
CA LEU A 6 -29.49 7.06 14.69
C LEU A 6 -30.04 5.93 15.56
N HIS A 7 -29.44 4.74 15.47
CA HIS A 7 -29.85 3.58 16.27
C HIS A 7 -29.67 3.82 17.78
N ILE A 8 -28.50 4.29 18.22
CA ILE A 8 -28.23 4.54 19.65
C ILE A 8 -29.16 5.63 20.23
N SER A 9 -29.57 6.59 19.40
CA SER A 9 -30.52 7.63 19.81
C SER A 9 -31.98 7.17 19.84
N GLY A 10 -32.30 5.96 19.34
CA GLY A 10 -33.67 5.47 19.16
C GLY A 10 -34.44 6.13 18.01
N MET A 11 -33.73 6.87 17.13
CA MET A 11 -34.35 7.55 15.99
C MET A 11 -34.88 6.57 14.95
N ASP A 12 -34.27 5.39 14.83
CA ASP A 12 -34.77 4.32 13.96
C ASP A 12 -36.15 3.82 14.38
N ASP A 13 -36.43 3.76 15.69
CA ASP A 13 -37.76 3.41 16.20
C ASP A 13 -38.80 4.50 15.93
N LEU A 14 -38.42 5.77 16.02
CA LEU A 14 -39.29 6.88 15.63
C LEU A 14 -39.61 6.84 14.13
N LEU A 15 -38.62 6.57 13.28
CA LEU A 15 -38.83 6.42 11.83
C LEU A 15 -39.74 5.24 11.52
N LYS A 16 -39.60 4.10 12.22
CA LYS A 16 -40.53 2.95 12.10
C LYS A 16 -41.96 3.32 12.52
N PHE A 17 -42.12 4.08 13.59
CA PHE A 17 -43.43 4.59 14.01
C PHE A 17 -44.05 5.49 12.93
N LEU A 18 -43.31 6.49 12.44
CA LEU A 18 -43.81 7.40 11.40
C LEU A 18 -44.15 6.66 10.10
N ALA A 19 -43.40 5.63 9.74
CA ALA A 19 -43.68 4.81 8.56
C ALA A 19 -44.95 3.95 8.68
N SER A 20 -45.37 3.61 9.92
CA SER A 20 -46.50 2.71 10.17
C SER A 20 -47.78 3.42 10.63
N ALA A 21 -47.67 4.66 11.11
CA ALA A 21 -48.80 5.43 11.62
C ALA A 21 -49.59 6.11 10.48
N GLN A 22 -50.84 5.68 10.26
CA GLN A 22 -51.72 6.27 9.25
C GLN A 22 -52.00 7.77 9.49
N ALA A 23 -51.98 8.20 10.75
CA ALA A 23 -52.15 9.61 11.14
C ALA A 23 -50.97 10.50 10.73
N GLU A 24 -49.81 9.92 10.39
CA GLU A 24 -48.58 10.65 10.08
C GLU A 24 -48.23 10.61 8.58
N GLN A 25 -49.19 10.26 7.71
CA GLN A 25 -48.96 10.11 6.27
C GLN A 25 -48.42 11.37 5.58
N GLN A 26 -48.62 12.56 6.14
CA GLN A 26 -48.00 13.81 5.63
C GLN A 26 -46.47 13.73 5.56
N TRP A 27 -45.85 12.86 6.36
CA TRP A 27 -44.40 12.68 6.39
C TRP A 27 -43.90 11.51 5.54
N ALA A 28 -44.78 10.77 4.88
CA ALA A 28 -44.44 9.50 4.22
C ALA A 28 -43.28 9.62 3.22
N LEU A 29 -43.25 10.68 2.40
CA LEU A 29 -42.18 10.87 1.42
C LEU A 29 -40.83 11.20 2.09
N HIS A 30 -40.83 11.99 3.16
CA HIS A 30 -39.61 12.30 3.91
C HIS A 30 -39.04 11.05 4.58
N VAL A 31 -39.92 10.25 5.20
CA VAL A 31 -39.53 8.99 5.82
C VAL A 31 -38.98 8.01 4.78
N LEU A 32 -39.62 7.92 3.61
CA LEU A 32 -39.14 7.09 2.50
C LEU A 32 -37.76 7.52 2.02
N GLU A 33 -37.52 8.82 1.85
CA GLU A 33 -36.22 9.34 1.42
C GLU A 33 -35.12 9.04 2.44
N ILE A 34 -35.41 9.27 3.74
CA ILE A 34 -34.47 8.97 4.83
C ILE A 34 -34.12 7.49 4.82
N ILE A 35 -35.11 6.59 4.77
CA ILE A 35 -34.87 5.14 4.73
C ILE A 35 -34.09 4.75 3.48
N SER A 36 -34.43 5.32 2.32
CA SER A 36 -33.69 5.08 1.07
C SER A 36 -32.22 5.48 1.19
N LEU A 37 -31.93 6.63 1.81
CA LEU A 37 -30.56 7.07 2.09
C LEU A 37 -29.85 6.21 3.14
N MET A 38 -30.59 5.66 4.10
CA MET A 38 -30.03 4.73 5.11
C MET A 38 -29.52 3.44 4.47
N PHE A 39 -30.19 2.95 3.42
CA PHE A 39 -29.89 1.68 2.75
C PHE A 39 -29.18 1.82 1.39
N ARG A 40 -28.87 3.05 0.93
CA ARG A 40 -28.37 3.31 -0.44
C ARG A 40 -27.12 2.52 -0.84
N ASP A 41 -26.26 2.19 0.14
CA ASP A 41 -24.98 1.51 -0.06
C ASP A 41 -25.01 0.08 0.50
N GLN A 42 -26.20 -0.53 0.64
CA GLN A 42 -26.38 -1.87 1.18
C GLN A 42 -26.99 -2.78 0.12
N SER A 43 -26.51 -4.03 0.01
CA SER A 43 -27.18 -5.02 -0.82
C SER A 43 -28.26 -5.75 -0.01
N PRO A 44 -29.48 -5.90 -0.55
CA PRO A 44 -30.57 -6.58 0.16
C PRO A 44 -30.26 -8.07 0.39
N GLU A 45 -29.48 -8.69 -0.50
CA GLU A 45 -29.05 -10.09 -0.38
C GLU A 45 -28.12 -10.29 0.83
N GLU A 46 -27.11 -9.44 1.02
CA GLU A 46 -26.19 -9.52 2.18
C GLU A 46 -26.94 -9.25 3.49
N LEU A 47 -27.83 -8.25 3.51
CA LEU A 47 -28.64 -7.94 4.69
C LEU A 47 -29.55 -9.12 5.09
N ALA A 48 -30.13 -9.81 4.11
CA ALA A 48 -30.96 -10.99 4.35
C ALA A 48 -30.13 -12.17 4.90
N ALA A 49 -28.91 -12.37 4.41
CA ALA A 49 -28.01 -13.41 4.90
C ALA A 49 -27.59 -13.19 6.36
N LEU A 50 -27.28 -11.94 6.73
CA LEU A 50 -26.90 -11.56 8.10
C LEU A 50 -27.97 -11.90 9.15
N GLY A 51 -29.26 -11.86 8.78
CA GLY A 51 -30.38 -12.16 9.68
C GLY A 51 -30.62 -13.65 9.93
N GLN A 52 -30.00 -14.55 9.16
CA GLN A 52 -30.27 -16.00 9.21
C GLN A 52 -29.40 -16.77 10.22
N GLY A 53 -28.59 -16.06 11.03
CA GLY A 53 -27.76 -16.70 12.07
C GLY A 53 -26.58 -17.51 11.52
N GLN A 54 -26.36 -17.51 10.21
CA GLN A 54 -25.17 -18.08 9.56
C GLN A 54 -23.90 -17.27 9.84
N ALA A 55 -24.06 -16.04 10.33
CA ALA A 55 -23.00 -15.08 10.63
C ALA A 55 -21.87 -15.64 11.50
N ALA A 56 -22.11 -16.59 12.41
CA ALA A 56 -21.03 -17.14 13.23
C ALA A 56 -20.12 -18.12 12.46
N ALA A 57 -20.70 -18.92 11.55
CA ALA A 57 -19.95 -19.84 10.71
C ALA A 57 -19.24 -19.08 9.58
N GLU A 58 -19.95 -18.15 8.94
CA GLU A 58 -19.41 -17.27 7.88
C GLU A 58 -18.30 -16.37 8.42
N HIS A 59 -18.45 -15.81 9.63
CA HIS A 59 -17.37 -15.05 10.26
C HIS A 59 -16.12 -15.91 10.55
N GLY A 60 -16.32 -17.20 10.87
CA GLY A 60 -15.23 -18.15 11.01
C GLY A 60 -14.51 -18.44 9.69
N GLU A 61 -15.24 -18.49 8.58
CA GLU A 61 -14.66 -18.66 7.25
C GLU A 61 -13.97 -17.38 6.77
N ASP A 62 -14.61 -16.21 6.91
CA ASP A 62 -14.03 -14.90 6.59
C ASP A 62 -12.73 -14.64 7.36
N THR A 63 -12.70 -14.95 8.65
CA THR A 63 -11.49 -14.79 9.47
C THR A 63 -10.37 -15.71 8.99
N ARG A 64 -10.67 -16.95 8.62
CA ARG A 64 -9.69 -17.86 8.02
C ARG A 64 -9.19 -17.35 6.67
N GLU A 65 -10.08 -16.87 5.81
CA GLU A 65 -9.69 -16.29 4.52
C GLU A 65 -8.77 -15.09 4.70
N LEU A 66 -9.11 -14.16 5.61
CA LEU A 66 -8.27 -13.02 5.95
C LEU A 66 -6.91 -13.44 6.51
N GLU A 67 -6.86 -14.48 7.34
CA GLU A 67 -5.61 -15.04 7.85
C GLU A 67 -4.74 -15.62 6.72
N THR A 68 -5.33 -16.35 5.77
CA THR A 68 -4.58 -16.91 4.63
C THR A 68 -4.03 -15.80 3.73
N LEU A 69 -4.81 -14.75 3.45
CA LEU A 69 -4.36 -13.59 2.67
C LEU A 69 -3.22 -12.85 3.39
N ARG A 70 -3.34 -12.64 4.70
CA ARG A 70 -2.28 -12.03 5.52
C ARG A 70 -1.00 -12.86 5.50
N GLN A 71 -1.10 -14.19 5.60
CA GLN A 71 0.07 -15.08 5.53
C GLN A 71 0.76 -14.99 4.17
N ARG A 72 -0.01 -14.95 3.08
CA ARG A 72 0.50 -14.78 1.72
C ARG A 72 1.23 -13.45 1.57
N GLU A 73 0.62 -12.34 2.00
CA GLU A 73 1.24 -11.02 1.96
C GLU A 73 2.57 -10.99 2.74
N LEU A 74 2.58 -11.60 3.93
CA LEU A 74 3.76 -11.65 4.79
C LEU A 74 4.87 -12.50 4.16
N ALA A 75 4.53 -13.63 3.54
CA ALA A 75 5.47 -14.45 2.78
C ALA A 75 6.07 -13.68 1.59
N GLU A 76 5.24 -12.97 0.81
CA GLU A 76 5.70 -12.13 -0.28
C GLU A 76 6.58 -10.97 0.19
N ARG A 77 6.24 -10.35 1.33
CA ARG A 77 7.04 -9.28 1.94
C ARG A 77 8.40 -9.81 2.41
N ARG A 78 8.46 -10.99 3.02
CA ARG A 78 9.71 -11.66 3.40
C ARG A 78 10.57 -12.00 2.17
N ALA A 79 9.97 -12.57 1.14
CA ALA A 79 10.67 -12.88 -0.12
C ALA A 79 11.26 -11.61 -0.76
N ARG A 80 10.48 -10.52 -0.83
CA ARG A 80 10.95 -9.21 -1.33
C ARG A 80 12.07 -8.63 -0.46
N ALA A 81 12.02 -8.82 0.86
CA ALA A 81 13.08 -8.38 1.75
C ALA A 81 14.39 -9.15 1.54
N LEU A 82 14.31 -10.48 1.31
CA LEU A 82 15.48 -11.33 1.01
C LEU A 82 16.14 -10.98 -0.33
N GLN A 83 15.38 -10.53 -1.32
CA GLN A 83 15.92 -10.07 -2.60
C GLN A 83 16.63 -8.72 -2.51
N ARG A 84 16.33 -7.91 -1.48
CA ARG A 84 16.94 -6.59 -1.32
C ARG A 84 18.24 -6.71 -0.52
N PRO A 85 19.32 -6.05 -0.97
CA PRO A 85 20.54 -6.00 -0.17
C PRO A 85 20.25 -5.30 1.17
N SER A 86 20.81 -5.83 2.25
CA SER A 86 20.70 -5.24 3.60
C SER A 86 21.26 -3.81 3.68
N ARG A 87 22.07 -3.41 2.70
CA ARG A 87 22.80 -2.14 2.67
C ARG A 87 22.22 -1.21 1.61
N HIS A 88 22.38 0.09 1.85
CA HIS A 88 21.95 1.14 0.93
C HIS A 88 22.60 0.97 -0.46
N SER A 89 21.89 1.34 -1.54
CA SER A 89 22.39 1.19 -2.92
C SER A 89 23.72 1.90 -3.20
N ARG A 90 23.96 3.03 -2.52
CA ARG A 90 25.24 3.79 -2.56
C ARG A 90 26.34 3.21 -1.67
N PHE A 91 26.05 2.21 -0.85
CA PHE A 91 27.05 1.55 -0.04
C PHE A 91 27.84 0.58 -0.93
N GLY A 92 28.92 1.08 -1.53
CA GLY A 92 29.79 0.31 -2.41
C GLY A 92 30.78 -0.60 -1.71
N GLY A 93 30.95 -0.49 -0.38
CA GLY A 93 32.09 -1.06 0.34
C GLY A 93 33.37 -0.23 0.13
N SER A 94 34.43 -0.52 0.88
CA SER A 94 35.77 0.03 0.63
C SER A 94 36.75 -1.13 0.52
N TYR A 95 37.50 -1.17 -0.58
CA TYR A 95 38.43 -2.25 -0.91
C TYR A 95 39.80 -1.67 -1.24
N ILE A 96 40.86 -2.47 -1.09
CA ILE A 96 42.22 -2.12 -1.52
C ILE A 96 42.53 -2.89 -2.79
N LEU A 97 42.89 -2.18 -3.87
CA LEU A 97 43.28 -2.78 -5.15
C LEU A 97 44.78 -3.06 -5.16
N GLN A 98 45.14 -4.30 -4.88
CA GLN A 98 46.54 -4.73 -4.88
C GLN A 98 47.17 -4.61 -6.28
N GLY A 99 48.40 -4.12 -6.33
CA GLY A 99 49.17 -3.97 -7.57
C GLY A 99 48.85 -2.72 -8.39
N LEU A 100 47.89 -1.89 -7.95
CA LEU A 100 47.59 -0.60 -8.56
C LEU A 100 47.86 0.53 -7.57
N LYS A 101 48.91 1.31 -7.85
CA LYS A 101 49.38 2.38 -6.97
C LYS A 101 48.49 3.62 -7.07
N ALA A 102 48.20 4.20 -5.92
CA ALA A 102 47.51 5.46 -5.78
C ALA A 102 48.50 6.62 -5.98
N ILE A 103 48.21 7.76 -5.38
CA ILE A 103 49.18 8.84 -5.27
C ILE A 103 50.27 8.39 -4.27
N GLY A 104 51.46 8.05 -4.79
CA GLY A 104 52.59 7.51 -4.02
C GLY A 104 52.65 5.97 -4.00
N ASP A 105 53.31 5.38 -2.99
CA ASP A 105 53.57 3.93 -2.93
C ASP A 105 52.44 3.09 -2.35
N ARG A 106 51.33 3.72 -1.94
CA ARG A 106 50.17 3.02 -1.38
C ARG A 106 49.25 2.51 -2.49
N ASP A 107 48.59 1.40 -2.23
CA ASP A 107 47.61 0.82 -3.16
C ASP A 107 46.30 1.61 -3.14
N VAL A 108 45.54 1.58 -4.25
CA VAL A 108 44.30 2.36 -4.40
C VAL A 108 43.18 1.84 -3.50
N VAL A 109 42.48 2.79 -2.86
CA VAL A 109 41.22 2.54 -2.17
C VAL A 109 40.05 2.71 -3.14
N PHE A 110 39.22 1.67 -3.28
CA PHE A 110 38.08 1.62 -4.19
C PHE A 110 36.77 1.57 -3.41
N HIS A 111 35.86 2.50 -3.70
CA HIS A 111 34.62 2.70 -2.94
C HIS A 111 33.33 2.32 -3.69
N LYS A 112 33.44 1.65 -4.85
CA LYS A 112 32.28 1.17 -5.64
C LYS A 112 32.19 -0.36 -5.53
N GLY A 113 31.01 -0.90 -5.89
CA GLY A 113 30.81 -2.35 -5.92
C GLY A 113 31.79 -3.04 -6.87
N LEU A 114 32.23 -4.25 -6.51
CA LEU A 114 33.27 -5.02 -7.21
C LEU A 114 33.01 -5.20 -8.72
N HIS A 115 31.73 -5.26 -9.12
CA HIS A 115 31.34 -5.35 -10.54
C HIS A 115 31.79 -4.13 -11.38
N ASN A 116 31.99 -2.97 -10.76
CA ASN A 116 32.45 -1.75 -11.43
C ASN A 116 33.97 -1.66 -11.56
N LEU A 117 34.73 -2.64 -11.04
CA LEU A 117 36.19 -2.60 -11.07
C LEU A 117 36.76 -2.58 -12.50
N LYS A 118 36.10 -3.26 -13.44
CA LYS A 118 36.50 -3.27 -14.86
C LYS A 118 36.49 -1.88 -15.50
N SER A 119 35.70 -0.95 -14.95
CA SER A 119 35.61 0.43 -15.40
C SER A 119 36.50 1.39 -14.59
N TYR A 120 37.40 0.86 -13.77
CA TYR A 120 38.27 1.69 -12.94
C TYR A 120 39.22 2.52 -13.80
N SER A 121 39.22 3.83 -13.53
CA SER A 121 40.19 4.79 -14.05
C SER A 121 40.56 5.76 -12.94
N HIS A 122 41.81 6.25 -12.93
CA HIS A 122 42.25 7.30 -12.00
C HIS A 122 41.49 8.62 -12.18
N ASP A 123 40.78 8.78 -13.29
CA ASP A 123 39.94 9.94 -13.58
C ASP A 123 38.48 9.78 -13.13
N LEU A 124 38.13 8.66 -12.49
CA LEU A 124 36.80 8.45 -11.94
C LEU A 124 36.44 9.56 -10.94
N GLY A 125 35.40 10.34 -11.27
CA GLY A 125 34.90 11.42 -10.43
C GLY A 125 35.59 12.77 -10.63
N LYS A 126 36.60 12.85 -11.52
CA LYS A 126 37.13 14.14 -11.97
C LYS A 126 36.16 14.79 -12.96
N GLU A 127 36.07 16.12 -12.92
CA GLU A 127 35.29 16.85 -13.91
C GLU A 127 35.85 16.58 -15.32
N THR A 128 34.99 16.15 -16.24
CA THR A 128 35.40 15.92 -17.61
C THR A 128 35.62 17.26 -18.31
N ARG A 129 36.78 17.42 -18.95
CA ARG A 129 37.07 18.60 -19.76
C ARG A 129 36.08 18.66 -20.92
N ARG A 130 35.36 19.77 -21.07
CA ARG A 130 34.43 19.98 -22.20
C ARG A 130 35.22 19.94 -23.52
N VAL A 131 34.95 18.94 -24.34
CA VAL A 131 35.52 18.82 -25.69
C VAL A 131 34.56 19.51 -26.68
N PRO A 132 35.05 20.37 -27.60
CA PRO A 132 34.23 20.95 -28.64
C PRO A 132 33.56 19.86 -29.48
N ARG A 133 32.23 19.90 -29.60
CA ARG A 133 31.47 18.91 -30.39
C ARG A 133 31.73 19.17 -31.87
N GLN A 134 32.29 18.18 -32.57
CA GLN A 134 32.54 18.25 -34.01
C GLN A 134 31.20 18.47 -34.74
N ARG A 135 31.06 19.56 -35.49
CA ARG A 135 29.88 19.79 -36.34
C ARG A 135 30.01 18.85 -37.54
N GLN A 136 29.14 17.86 -37.65
CA GLN A 136 29.00 17.11 -38.89
C GLN A 136 28.42 18.08 -39.94
N ALA A 137 29.11 18.22 -41.08
CA ALA A 137 28.58 18.96 -42.21
C ALA A 137 27.36 18.22 -42.76
N ALA A 138 26.29 18.96 -43.02
CA ALA A 138 25.04 18.46 -43.61
C ALA A 138 25.24 18.12 -45.09
#